data_AF-A0A964RSA1-F1
#
_entry.id   AF-A0A964RSA1-F1
#
_cell.length_a   1.000
_cell.length_b   1.000
_cell.length_c   1.000
_cell.angle_alpha   90.00
_cell.angle_beta   90.00
_cell.angle_gamma   90.00
#
_symmetry.space_group_name_H-M   'P 1'
#
loop_
_entity.id
_entity.type
_entity.pdbx_description
1 polymer ?
#
loop_
_entity_poly.entity_id
_entity_poly.type
_entity_poly.pdbx_seq_one_letter_code
_entity_poly.pdbx_strand_id
1 'polypeptide(L)' 'MNIKLQKPIETYFNTSNNSDPKKFISIFAEDAIVIDEGQEYVGLDKIQE' A
#
# COMPACT_ATOMS: atom_id res chain seq x y z
N MET A 1 -22.66 -9.47 5.76
CA MET A 1 -22.13 -8.40 6.65
C MET A 1 -21.67 -7.26 5.77
N ASN A 2 -22.08 -6.02 6.04
CA ASN A 2 -21.57 -4.85 5.31
C ASN A 2 -20.46 -4.23 6.17
N ILE A 3 -19.22 -4.69 5.97
CA ILE A 3 -18.06 -4.16 6.70
C ILE A 3 -17.56 -2.92 5.95
N LYS A 4 -17.64 -1.76 6.59
CA LYS A 4 -16.96 -0.56 6.07
C LYS A 4 -15.47 -0.70 6.35
N LEU A 5 -14.67 -0.75 5.29
CA LEU A 5 -13.22 -0.74 5.40
C LEU A 5 -12.74 0.62 5.88
N GLN A 6 -11.63 0.62 6.60
CA GLN A 6 -10.93 1.88 6.88
C GLN A 6 -10.32 2.41 5.58
N LYS A 7 -10.24 3.74 5.47
CA LYS A 7 -9.78 4.43 4.26
C LYS A 7 -8.44 3.91 3.71
N PRO A 8 -7.41 3.58 4.51
CA PRO A 8 -6.16 3.01 3.98
C PRO A 8 -6.35 1.65 3.31
N ILE A 9 -7.18 0.79 3.89
CA ILE A 9 -7.47 -0.56 3.36
C ILE A 9 -8.27 -0.46 2.07
N GLU A 10 -9.30 0.39 2.03
CA GLU A 10 -10.06 0.66 0.81
C GLU A 10 -9.17 1.23 -0.30
N THR A 11 -8.27 2.15 0.05
CA THR A 11 -7.34 2.75 -0.91
C THR A 11 -6.37 1.70 -1.44
N TYR A 12 -5.81 0.83 -0.59
CA TYR A 12 -4.94 -0.28 -1.01
C TYR A 12 -5.61 -1.12 -2.10
N PHE A 13 -6.82 -1.63 -1.88
CA PHE A 13 -7.51 -2.46 -2.88
C PHE A 13 -7.86 -1.72 -4.18
N ASN A 14 -8.13 -0.41 -4.09
CA ASN A 14 -8.45 0.41 -5.24
C ASN A 14 -7.20 0.77 -6.08
N THR A 15 -6.04 0.94 -5.46
CA THR A 15 -4.79 1.36 -6.12
C THR A 15 -3.84 0.21 -6.38
N SER A 16 -3.98 -0.96 -5.74
CA SER A 16 -3.20 -2.15 -6.10
C SER A 16 -3.61 -2.68 -7.47
N ASN A 17 -4.88 -2.49 -7.85
CA ASN A 17 -5.45 -2.95 -9.12
C ASN A 17 -5.47 -1.88 -10.23
N ASN A 18 -5.24 -0.61 -9.88
CA ASN A 18 -5.18 0.50 -10.82
C ASN A 18 -3.82 1.18 -10.71
N SER A 19 -3.11 1.38 -11.82
CA SER A 19 -1.73 1.86 -11.91
C SER A 19 -1.50 3.32 -11.43
N ASP A 20 -1.93 3.70 -10.23
CA ASP A 20 -1.62 4.96 -9.56
C ASP A 20 -0.66 4.73 -8.38
N PRO A 21 0.65 4.58 -8.66
CA PRO A 21 1.67 4.30 -7.65
C PRO A 21 1.79 5.43 -6.62
N LYS A 22 1.47 6.68 -6.97
CA LYS A 22 1.53 7.81 -6.02
C LYS A 22 0.48 7.66 -4.93
N LYS A 23 -0.75 7.30 -5.33
CA LYS A 23 -1.85 7.08 -4.38
C LYS A 23 -1.64 5.82 -3.56
N PHE A 24 -1.04 4.78 -4.15
CA PHE A 24 -0.64 3.57 -3.44
C PHE A 24 0.43 3.84 -2.37
N ILE A 25 1.44 4.64 -2.65
CA ILE A 25 2.49 4.94 -1.64
C ILE A 25 1.93 5.81 -0.51
N SER A 26 0.98 6.71 -0.82
CA SER A 26 0.43 7.65 0.18
C SER A 26 -0.29 7.00 1.38
N ILE A 27 -0.59 5.71 1.32
CA ILE A 27 -1.23 4.98 2.44
C ILE A 27 -0.23 4.38 3.43
N PHE A 28 1.06 4.40 3.12
CA PHE A 28 2.13 3.89 3.98
C PHE A 28 2.77 5.02 4.79
N ALA A 29 3.28 4.68 5.97
CA ALA A 29 4.14 5.56 6.76
C ALA A 29 5.56 5.61 6.16
N GLU A 30 6.33 6.66 6.48
CA GLU A 30 7.70 6.84 5.95
C GLU A 30 8.63 5.66 6.27
N ASP A 31 8.43 5.00 7.40
CA ASP A 31 9.18 3.86 7.92
C ASP A 31 8.46 2.51 7.71
N ALA A 32 7.46 2.45 6.84
CA ALA A 32 6.69 1.23 6.60
C ALA A 32 7.57 0.08 6.08
N ILE A 33 7.20 -1.13 6.48
CA ILE A 33 7.81 -2.38 6.00
C ILE A 33 6.74 -3.17 5.25
N VAL A 34 6.99 -3.47 3.98
CA VAL A 34 6.14 -4.33 3.14
C VAL A 34 6.88 -5.62 2.86
N ILE A 35 6.20 -6.75 3.05
CA ILE A 35 6.71 -8.08 2.68
C ILE A 35 5.89 -8.57 1.49
N ASP A 36 6.55 -8.76 0.35
CA ASP A 36 5.93 -9.32 -0.86
C ASP A 36 6.84 -10.38 -1.48
N GLU A 37 6.26 -11.52 -1.87
CA GLU A 37 6.98 -12.68 -2.42
C GLU A 37 8.24 -13.13 -1.65
N GLY A 38 8.30 -12.88 -0.33
CA GLY A 38 9.46 -13.19 0.51
C GLY A 38 10.58 -12.14 0.49
N GLN A 39 10.38 -11.03 -0.24
CA GLN A 39 11.22 -9.85 -0.22
C GLN A 39 10.69 -8.81 0.76
N GLU A 40 11.62 -8.14 1.45
CA GLU A 40 11.32 -7.05 2.37
C GLU A 40 11.63 -5.69 1.73
N TYR A 41 10.66 -4.78 1.80
CA TYR A 41 10.76 -3.41 1.31
C TYR A 41 10.60 -2.46 2.49
N VAL A 42 11.68 -1.77 2.84
CA VAL A 42 11.74 -0.84 3.98
C VAL A 42 11.74 0.60 3.50
N GLY A 43 10.72 1.35 3.88
CA GLY A 43 10.51 2.75 3.54
C GLY A 43 9.87 2.97 2.17
N LEU A 44 9.31 4.18 1.98
CA LEU A 44 8.50 4.52 0.80
C LEU A 44 9.27 4.37 -0.52
N ASP A 45 10.57 4.69 -0.53
CA ASP A 45 11.42 4.57 -1.73
C ASP A 45 11.54 3.11 -2.23
N LYS A 46 11.48 2.14 -1.32
CA LYS A 46 11.53 0.71 -1.65
C LYS A 46 10.16 0.14 -2.01
N ILE A 47 9.09 0.70 -1.45
CA ILE A 47 7.71 0.26 -1.71
C ILE A 47 7.21 0.72 -3.10
N GLN A 48 7.84 1.73 -3.70
CA GLN A 48 7.45 2.31 -5.00
C GLN A 48 7.76 1.44 -6.24
N GLU A 49 8.50 0.34 -6.09
CA GLU A 49 9.12 -0.40 -7.20
C GLU A 49 8.12 -1.09 -8.17
#